data_AF-A0A7V5CAW3-F1
#
_entry.id   AF-A0A7V5CAW3-F1
#
_cell.length_a   1.000
_cell.length_b   1.000
_cell.length_c   1.000
_cell.angle_alpha   90.00
_cell.angle_beta   90.00
_cell.angle_gamma   90.00
#
_symmetry.space_group_name_H-M   'P 1'
#
loop_
_entity.id
_entity.type
_entity.pdbx_description
1 polymer ?
#
loop_
_entity_poly.entity_id
_entity_poly.type
_entity_poly.pdbx_seq_one_letter_code
_entity_poly.pdbx_strand_id
1 'polypeptide(L)'
;FPEILDHDIFLNAIFARPGTPVFVGPEALTAQRRLTVIGDIACDPDSDYNPVPVYDAATDWQAPVVRVAEAPALDVMAIDNLPSLLPVESSEDYAAQLLPSLLTLTAPQAGVWGRAKATFDDHMKGI
;
A
#
# COMPACT_ATOMS: atom_id res chain seq x y z
N PHE A 1 -16.35 8.63 6.02
CA PHE A 1 -16.55 7.62 7.08
C PHE A 1 -16.24 8.28 8.41
N PRO A 2 -17.22 8.95 9.03
CA PRO A 2 -16.97 9.77 10.23
C PRO A 2 -16.42 8.98 11.41
N GLU A 3 -16.78 7.70 11.51
CA GLU A 3 -16.34 6.79 12.58
C GLU A 3 -14.82 6.64 12.63
N ILE A 4 -14.12 6.80 11.49
CA ILE A 4 -12.66 6.77 11.45
C ILE A 4 -12.06 7.87 12.34
N LEU A 5 -12.69 9.04 12.41
CA LEU A 5 -12.21 10.17 13.21
C LEU A 5 -12.37 9.95 14.72
N ASP A 6 -13.21 9.00 15.14
CA ASP A 6 -13.48 8.67 16.54
C ASP A 6 -12.46 7.69 17.14
N HIS A 7 -11.59 7.10 16.32
CA HIS A 7 -10.51 6.21 16.73
C HIS A 7 -9.17 6.94 16.79
N ASP A 8 -8.22 6.49 17.60
CA ASP A 8 -6.91 7.14 17.72
C ASP A 8 -5.99 6.81 16.53
N ILE A 9 -6.15 5.61 15.95
CA ILE A 9 -5.33 5.06 14.85
C ILE A 9 -6.25 4.49 13.76
N PHE A 10 -5.94 4.80 12.50
CA PHE A 10 -6.56 4.20 11.31
C PHE A 10 -5.49 3.46 10.50
N LEU A 11 -5.77 2.21 10.09
CA LEU A 11 -4.90 1.44 9.20
C LEU A 11 -5.65 1.14 7.90
N ASN A 12 -5.20 1.71 6.78
CA ASN A 12 -5.74 1.40 5.47
C ASN A 12 -4.96 0.23 4.85
N ALA A 13 -5.65 -0.91 4.65
CA ALA A 13 -5.12 -2.07 3.95
C ALA A 13 -5.90 -2.37 2.65
N ILE A 14 -6.66 -1.40 2.15
CA ILE A 14 -7.46 -1.53 0.93
C ILE A 14 -6.69 -0.85 -0.20
N PHE A 15 -6.27 -1.66 -1.20
CA PHE A 15 -5.70 -1.13 -2.42
C PHE A 15 -6.78 -0.51 -3.31
N ALA A 16 -6.66 0.79 -3.56
CA ALA A 16 -7.68 1.55 -4.25
C ALA A 16 -7.78 1.21 -5.74
N ARG A 17 -9.00 1.31 -6.24
CA ARG A 17 -9.41 1.08 -7.64
C ARG A 17 -10.45 2.14 -8.05
N PRO A 18 -10.72 2.32 -9.35
CA PRO A 18 -11.79 3.20 -9.79
C PRO A 18 -13.11 2.95 -9.02
N GLY A 19 -13.64 4.01 -8.40
CA GLY A 19 -14.85 3.93 -7.57
C GLY A 19 -14.63 3.65 -6.08
N THR A 20 -13.38 3.52 -5.62
CA THR A 20 -13.06 3.43 -4.19
C THR A 20 -13.45 4.75 -3.51
N PRO A 21 -14.23 4.73 -2.41
CA PRO A 21 -14.61 5.95 -1.72
C PRO A 21 -13.43 6.50 -0.91
N VAL A 22 -13.42 7.81 -0.71
CA VAL A 22 -12.47 8.47 0.19
C VAL A 22 -12.81 8.12 1.63
N PHE A 23 -11.85 7.57 2.36
CA PHE A 23 -11.97 7.20 3.77
C PHE A 23 -11.74 8.41 4.68
N VAL A 24 -10.61 9.10 4.46
CA VAL A 24 -10.18 10.27 5.22
C VAL A 24 -9.74 11.36 4.24
N GLY A 25 -10.61 12.35 4.00
CA GLY A 25 -10.29 13.47 3.13
C GLY A 25 -9.67 14.66 3.86
N PRO A 26 -9.35 15.76 3.13
CA PRO A 26 -8.76 16.97 3.69
C PRO A 26 -9.57 17.61 4.82
N GLU A 27 -10.88 17.36 4.88
CA GLU A 27 -11.75 17.80 5.97
C GLU A 27 -11.30 17.28 7.35
N ALA A 28 -10.62 16.13 7.39
CA ALA A 28 -10.09 15.57 8.64
C ALA A 28 -8.99 16.43 9.26
N LEU A 29 -8.31 17.28 8.48
CA LEU A 29 -7.21 18.13 8.97
C LEU A 29 -7.69 19.21 9.95
N THR A 30 -8.95 19.64 9.82
CA THR A 30 -9.57 20.69 10.65
C THR A 30 -10.76 20.21 11.46
N ALA A 31 -11.19 18.96 11.28
CA ALA A 31 -12.29 18.37 12.04
C ALA A 31 -11.95 18.19 13.53
N GLN A 32 -12.99 18.20 14.37
CA GLN A 32 -12.87 17.69 15.73
C GLN A 32 -12.73 16.15 15.66
N ARG A 33 -11.54 15.65 15.98
CA ARG A 33 -11.20 14.23 15.87
C ARG A 33 -10.39 13.73 17.04
N ARG A 34 -10.49 12.42 17.30
CA ARG A 34 -9.56 11.65 18.14
C ARG A 34 -8.42 11.04 17.34
N LEU A 35 -8.62 10.84 16.03
CA LEU A 35 -7.62 10.29 15.13
C LEU A 35 -6.34 11.10 15.15
N THR A 36 -5.21 10.44 15.41
CA THR A 36 -3.89 11.07 15.45
C THR A 36 -2.87 10.38 14.56
N VAL A 37 -3.13 9.13 14.14
CA VAL A 37 -2.22 8.37 13.29
C VAL A 37 -3.00 7.67 12.18
N ILE A 38 -2.48 7.75 10.95
CA ILE A 38 -2.91 6.95 9.81
C ILE A 38 -1.73 6.11 9.34
N GLY A 39 -1.91 4.79 9.30
CA GLY A 39 -1.01 3.87 8.60
C GLY A 39 -1.63 3.46 7.27
N ASP A 40 -1.20 4.07 6.17
CA ASP A 40 -1.64 3.71 4.83
C ASP A 40 -0.71 2.61 4.27
N ILE A 41 -1.10 1.35 4.47
CA ILE A 41 -0.32 0.16 4.08
C ILE A 41 -0.44 -0.08 2.58
N ALA A 42 -1.58 0.27 2.00
CA ALA A 42 -1.86 0.12 0.58
C ALA A 42 -1.59 1.43 -0.20
N CYS A 43 -0.65 2.24 0.30
CA CYS A 43 -0.36 3.56 -0.22
C CYS A 43 0.00 3.52 -1.72
N ASP A 44 -0.63 4.41 -2.48
CA ASP A 44 -0.33 4.69 -3.87
C ASP A 44 -0.57 6.19 -4.09
N PRO A 45 0.39 7.06 -3.67
CA PRO A 45 0.20 8.51 -3.65
C PRO A 45 0.03 9.11 -5.06
N ASP A 46 0.52 8.43 -6.09
CA ASP A 46 0.39 8.84 -7.49
C ASP A 46 -0.97 8.45 -8.11
N SER A 47 -1.83 7.77 -7.36
CA SER A 47 -3.14 7.32 -7.82
C SER A 47 -4.20 8.42 -7.76
N ASP A 48 -4.94 8.59 -8.85
CA ASP A 48 -6.17 9.39 -8.89
C ASP A 48 -7.26 8.87 -7.91
N TYR A 49 -7.06 7.69 -7.33
CA TYR A 49 -8.01 7.01 -6.45
C TYR A 49 -7.55 6.89 -5.00
N ASN A 50 -6.55 7.67 -4.57
CA ASN A 50 -6.04 7.62 -3.20
C ASN A 50 -7.20 7.79 -2.17
N PRO A 51 -7.47 6.79 -1.32
CA PRO A 51 -8.57 6.83 -0.37
C PRO A 51 -8.26 7.70 0.86
N VAL A 52 -7.02 8.17 1.01
CA VAL A 52 -6.55 9.04 2.09
C VAL A 52 -5.79 10.26 1.50
N PRO A 53 -6.44 11.14 0.72
CA PRO A 53 -5.79 12.25 0.02
C PRO A 53 -5.44 13.42 0.96
N VAL A 54 -4.58 13.16 1.94
CA VAL A 54 -4.10 14.13 2.94
C VAL A 54 -2.57 14.25 2.97
N TYR A 55 -1.88 13.50 2.11
CA TYR A 55 -0.43 13.48 1.90
C TYR A 55 -0.13 13.34 0.39
N ASP A 56 1.08 13.69 -0.04
CA ASP A 56 1.47 13.81 -1.46
C ASP A 56 2.62 12.89 -1.90
N ALA A 57 3.34 12.26 -0.98
CA ALA A 57 4.44 11.34 -1.28
C ALA A 57 4.51 10.19 -0.27
N ALA A 58 5.01 9.04 -0.73
CA ALA A 58 5.34 7.92 0.14
C ALA A 58 6.41 8.34 1.16
N THR A 59 6.26 7.90 2.41
CA THR A 59 7.26 8.07 3.46
C THR A 59 8.34 6.99 3.34
N ASP A 60 9.51 7.19 3.93
CA ASP A 60 10.61 6.23 3.88
C ASP A 60 11.16 5.86 5.26
N TRP A 61 12.16 5.00 5.33
CA TRP A 61 12.75 4.55 6.60
C TRP A 61 13.50 5.66 7.36
N GLN A 62 13.95 6.73 6.69
CA GLN A 62 14.58 7.89 7.35
C GLN A 62 13.55 8.88 7.89
N ALA A 63 12.43 9.06 7.18
CA ALA A 63 11.30 9.89 7.53
C ALA A 63 9.99 9.06 7.45
N PRO A 64 9.73 8.19 8.44
CA PRO A 64 8.67 7.16 8.39
C PRO A 64 7.25 7.71 8.56
N VAL A 65 7.13 8.98 8.91
CA VAL A 65 5.85 9.68 9.06
C VAL A 65 5.95 11.09 8.53
N VAL A 66 4.84 11.60 8.00
CA VAL A 66 4.64 13.01 7.68
C VAL A 66 3.52 13.58 8.55
N ARG A 67 3.79 14.76 9.13
CA ARG A 67 2.82 15.55 9.89
C ARG A 67 1.91 16.29 8.91
N VAL A 68 0.61 15.97 8.91
CA VAL A 68 -0.38 16.59 8.00
C VAL A 68 -1.32 17.58 8.70
N ALA A 69 -1.38 17.58 10.04
CA ALA A 69 -2.06 18.60 10.84
C ALA A 69 -1.44 18.72 12.25
N GLU A 70 -1.33 19.93 12.79
CA GLU A 70 -0.60 20.18 14.06
C GLU A 70 -1.43 20.02 15.33
N ALA A 71 -2.69 20.48 15.34
CA ALA A 71 -3.51 20.54 16.54
C ALA A 71 -5.00 20.29 16.23
N PRO A 72 -5.58 19.13 16.63
CA PRO A 72 -4.86 17.95 17.15
C PRO A 72 -3.85 17.41 16.12
N ALA A 73 -2.76 16.79 16.57
CA ALA A 73 -1.75 16.26 15.65
C ALA A 73 -2.35 15.14 14.76
N LEU A 74 -1.96 15.07 13.49
CA LEU A 74 -2.22 13.94 12.60
C LEU A 74 -0.95 13.59 11.84
N ASP A 75 -0.47 12.37 12.04
CA ASP A 75 0.70 11.82 11.38
C ASP A 75 0.26 10.70 10.42
N VAL A 76 0.86 10.67 9.23
CA VAL A 76 0.61 9.65 8.21
C VAL A 76 1.89 8.88 7.96
N MET A 77 1.81 7.56 8.05
CA MET A 77 2.82 6.62 7.53
C MET A 77 2.30 6.06 6.21
N ALA A 78 3.13 6.10 5.18
CA ALA A 78 2.85 5.59 3.83
C ALA A 78 4.13 4.97 3.23
N ILE A 79 4.77 4.06 3.97
CA ILE A 79 5.96 3.32 3.51
C ILE A 79 5.49 2.19 2.59
N ASP A 80 6.01 2.13 1.37
CA ASP A 80 5.57 1.20 0.32
C ASP A 80 6.17 -0.22 0.43
N ASN A 81 7.19 -0.39 1.26
CA ASN A 81 7.96 -1.63 1.40
C ASN A 81 7.98 -2.17 2.84
N LEU A 82 6.88 -2.00 3.58
CA LEU A 82 6.69 -2.45 4.97
C LEU A 82 7.16 -3.88 5.31
N PRO A 83 7.08 -4.91 4.42
CA PRO A 83 7.66 -6.22 4.70
C PRO A 83 9.16 -6.18 5.05
N SER A 84 9.87 -5.14 4.62
CA SER A 84 11.29 -4.92 4.94
C SER A 84 11.56 -4.65 6.42
N LEU A 85 10.53 -4.35 7.23
CA LEU A 85 10.65 -4.20 8.68
C LEU A 85 10.90 -5.54 9.38
N LEU A 86 10.41 -6.64 8.82
CA LEU A 86 10.63 -8.02 9.27
C LEU A 86 11.18 -8.84 8.09
N PRO A 87 12.44 -8.58 7.69
CA PRO A 87 12.95 -9.07 6.42
C PRO A 87 13.15 -10.59 6.41
N VAL A 88 13.48 -11.20 7.55
CA VAL A 88 13.67 -12.66 7.66
C VAL A 88 12.33 -13.36 7.49
N GLU A 89 11.35 -13.00 8.32
CA GLU A 89 10.01 -13.59 8.33
C GLU A 89 9.29 -13.37 6.99
N SER A 90 9.39 -12.16 6.43
CA SER A 90 8.79 -11.85 5.14
C SER A 90 9.44 -12.63 4.00
N SER A 91 10.75 -12.85 4.06
CA SER A 91 11.47 -13.66 3.06
C SER A 91 11.10 -15.14 3.17
N GLU A 92 11.04 -15.68 4.39
CA GLU A 92 10.67 -17.08 4.62
C GLU A 92 9.23 -17.38 4.17
N ASP A 93 8.28 -16.50 4.51
CA ASP A 93 6.87 -16.64 4.10
C ASP A 93 6.72 -16.56 2.58
N TYR A 94 7.31 -15.54 1.94
CA TYR A 94 7.26 -15.40 0.49
C TYR A 94 7.95 -16.58 -0.23
N ALA A 95 9.11 -17.05 0.27
CA ALA A 95 9.82 -18.18 -0.31
C ALA A 95 9.01 -19.47 -0.23
N ALA A 96 8.32 -19.72 0.89
CA ALA A 96 7.45 -20.87 1.06
C ALA A 96 6.28 -20.87 0.05
N GLN A 97 5.68 -19.70 -0.19
CA GLN A 97 4.60 -19.53 -1.17
C GLN A 97 5.10 -19.63 -2.63
N LEU A 98 6.32 -19.16 -2.90
CA LEU A 98 6.92 -19.17 -4.24
C LEU A 98 7.47 -20.56 -4.64
N LEU A 99 7.95 -21.35 -3.68
CA LEU A 99 8.61 -22.64 -3.92
C LEU A 99 7.82 -23.60 -4.83
N PRO A 100 6.50 -23.82 -4.66
CA PRO A 100 5.72 -24.66 -5.58
C PRO A 100 5.81 -24.20 -7.03
N SER A 101 5.86 -22.89 -7.28
CA SER A 101 6.03 -22.34 -8.63
C SER A 101 7.43 -22.61 -9.16
N LEU A 102 8.48 -22.41 -8.35
CA LEU A 102 9.88 -22.65 -8.75
C LEU A 102 10.13 -24.11 -9.15
N LEU A 103 9.54 -25.07 -8.44
CA LEU A 103 9.67 -26.49 -8.76
C LEU A 103 9.09 -26.85 -10.15
N THR A 104 8.22 -26.02 -10.73
CA THR A 104 7.65 -26.23 -12.07
C THR A 104 8.47 -25.61 -13.21
N LEU A 105 9.60 -24.97 -12.91
CA LEU A 105 10.41 -24.23 -13.90
C LEU A 105 10.96 -25.11 -15.04
N THR A 106 11.07 -26.42 -14.84
CA THR A 106 11.47 -27.38 -15.88
C THR A 106 10.47 -27.47 -17.05
N ALA A 107 9.26 -26.92 -16.88
CA ALA A 107 8.25 -26.79 -17.92
C ALA A 107 7.86 -25.30 -18.13
N PRO A 108 8.77 -24.45 -18.61
CA PRO A 108 8.62 -22.99 -18.58
C PRO A 108 7.51 -22.47 -19.52
N GLN A 109 7.05 -23.29 -20.46
CA GLN A 109 5.95 -22.95 -21.36
C GLN A 109 4.56 -23.28 -20.78
N ALA A 110 4.49 -23.89 -19.60
CA ALA A 110 3.26 -24.34 -18.97
C ALA A 110 2.97 -23.58 -17.66
N GLY A 111 1.73 -23.68 -17.17
CA GLY A 111 1.34 -23.21 -15.85
C GLY A 111 1.59 -21.71 -15.62
N VAL A 112 2.11 -21.38 -14.44
CA VAL A 112 2.40 -19.99 -14.02
C VAL A 112 3.45 -19.33 -14.92
N TRP A 113 4.47 -20.08 -15.36
CA TRP A 113 5.57 -19.58 -16.18
C TRP A 113 5.11 -19.22 -17.60
N GLY A 114 4.31 -20.09 -18.22
CA GLY A 114 3.73 -19.81 -19.53
C GLY A 114 2.85 -18.56 -19.53
N ARG A 115 2.03 -18.36 -18.47
CA ARG A 115 1.23 -17.13 -18.31
C ARG A 115 2.11 -15.90 -18.11
N ALA A 116 3.13 -15.99 -17.26
CA ALA A 116 4.08 -14.89 -17.04
C ALA A 116 4.80 -14.49 -18.34
N LYS A 117 5.23 -15.47 -19.14
CA LYS A 117 5.81 -15.22 -20.47
C LYS A 117 4.81 -14.52 -21.41
N ALA A 118 3.56 -14.98 -21.45
CA ALA A 118 2.54 -14.37 -22.30
C ALA A 118 2.28 -12.90 -21.91
N THR A 119 2.21 -12.59 -20.61
CA THR A 119 2.10 -11.21 -20.11
C THR A 119 3.31 -10.37 -20.52
N PHE A 120 4.53 -10.89 -20.37
CA PHE A 120 5.74 -10.22 -20.82
C PHE A 120 5.71 -9.93 -22.32
N ASP A 121 5.44 -10.94 -23.14
CA ASP A 121 5.39 -10.79 -24.60
C ASP A 121 4.34 -9.76 -25.03
N ASP A 122 3.20 -9.67 -24.32
CA ASP A 122 2.14 -8.70 -24.61
C ASP A 122 2.59 -7.25 -24.36
N HIS A 123 3.29 -7.00 -23.25
CA HIS A 123 3.78 -5.66 -22.89
C HIS A 123 5.04 -5.26 -23.66
N MET A 124 5.76 -6.21 -24.26
CA MET A 124 6.91 -5.95 -25.12
C MET A 124 6.51 -5.60 -26.57
N LYS A 125 5.24 -5.76 -26.96
CA LYS A 125 4.79 -5.40 -28.32
C LYS A 125 4.92 -3.90 -28.53
N GLY A 126 5.78 -3.50 -29.47
CA GLY A 126 5.94 -2.10 -29.87
C GLY A 126 7.05 -1.34 -29.14
N ILE A 127 7.83 -2.04 -28.32
CA ILE A 127 9.22 -1.66 -27.98
C ILE A 127 10.14 -2.27 -29.04
#